data_AF-A9G874-F1
#
_entry.id   AF-A9G874-F1
#
_cell.length_a   1.000
_cell.length_b   1.000
_cell.length_c   1.000
_cell.angle_alpha   90.00
_cell.angle_beta   90.00
_cell.angle_gamma   90.00
#
_symmetry.space_group_name_H-M   'P 1'
#
loop_
_entity.id
_entity.type
_entity.pdbx_description
1 polymer ?
#
loop_
_entity_poly.entity_id
_entity_poly.type
_entity_poly.pdbx_seq_one_letter_code
_entity_poly.pdbx_strand_id
1 'polypeptide(L)'
;MIKQVIATALAVVAGCAAPTPAPDARPAESARPSSVGAAPTAAAATPGASAAEVASAPRPEDASAPEPPQDGGDRAAAEAPAADAPPGPGAEPTASADASAATSARADNKILPALESEELTARARALFDAIVKKEPALAEPFWFPKEPFIPLKDVKDPGKYWDNLHAAYVNDVKSMHRKRKSWEGARFVGFVVGSRPKWVPPGDEVNKIGYYRSFHGKLKYEIDGKPASLDVHTIISWQGRWYITHLGDFKKR
;
A
#
# COMPACT_ATOMS: atom_id res chain seq x y z
N MET A 1 -35.56 36.43 -8.12
CA MET A 1 -36.54 35.88 -7.15
C MET A 1 -37.65 35.22 -7.94
N ILE A 2 -37.59 33.90 -8.15
CA ILE A 2 -38.60 33.16 -8.92
C ILE A 2 -39.14 32.05 -8.01
N LYS A 3 -40.46 32.05 -7.89
CA LYS A 3 -41.30 31.30 -6.95
C LYS A 3 -41.31 29.81 -7.30
N GLN A 4 -41.16 28.97 -6.28
CA GLN A 4 -41.45 27.54 -6.36
C GLN A 4 -42.60 27.22 -5.40
N VAL A 5 -43.72 26.76 -5.95
CA VAL A 5 -44.86 26.15 -5.25
C VAL A 5 -45.28 24.94 -6.08
N ILE A 6 -45.45 23.80 -5.41
CA ILE A 6 -46.31 22.61 -5.69
C ILE A 6 -45.67 21.49 -4.83
N ALA A 7 -46.16 21.23 -3.61
CA ALA A 7 -47.36 20.46 -3.26
C ALA A 7 -47.21 18.93 -3.48
N THR A 8 -46.80 18.29 -2.39
CA THR A 8 -47.32 17.06 -1.75
C THR A 8 -48.04 16.01 -2.61
N ALA A 9 -47.55 14.77 -2.55
CA ALA A 9 -48.38 13.57 -2.64
C ALA A 9 -47.94 12.55 -1.58
N LEU A 10 -48.83 12.35 -0.62
CA LEU A 10 -48.82 11.34 0.43
C LEU A 10 -49.44 10.06 -0.16
N ALA A 11 -48.79 8.90 0.01
CA ALA A 11 -49.44 7.61 -0.22
C ALA A 11 -49.09 6.66 0.93
N VAL A 12 -50.12 6.40 1.74
CA VAL A 12 -50.19 5.39 2.79
C VAL A 12 -50.57 4.07 2.13
N VAL A 13 -49.83 3.00 2.39
CA VAL A 13 -50.33 1.62 2.24
C VAL A 13 -50.04 0.86 3.52
N ALA A 14 -51.11 0.33 4.08
CA ALA A 14 -51.18 -0.47 5.29
C ALA A 14 -51.05 -1.97 4.98
N GLY A 15 -50.62 -2.74 5.99
CA GLY A 15 -51.03 -4.13 6.18
C GLY A 15 -49.92 -5.18 6.01
N CYS A 16 -49.41 -5.71 7.13
CA CYS A 16 -49.76 -7.04 7.65
C CYS A 16 -48.84 -7.40 8.83
N ALA A 17 -49.46 -7.68 9.97
CA ALA A 17 -48.82 -8.12 11.19
C ALA A 17 -48.39 -9.60 11.12
N ALA A 18 -47.28 -9.93 11.78
CA ALA A 18 -47.02 -11.25 12.33
C ALA A 18 -46.48 -11.08 13.77
N PRO A 19 -46.92 -11.90 14.75
CA PRO A 19 -46.54 -11.77 16.15
C PRO A 19 -45.35 -12.68 16.48
N THR A 20 -44.44 -12.25 17.35
CA THR A 20 -43.50 -13.15 18.07
C THR A 20 -42.92 -12.41 19.29
N PRO A 21 -42.45 -13.11 20.33
CA PRO A 21 -43.08 -13.12 21.65
C PRO A 21 -42.28 -12.33 22.70
N ALA A 22 -42.94 -12.14 23.85
CA ALA A 22 -42.44 -11.48 25.04
C ALA A 22 -41.11 -12.08 25.59
N PRO A 23 -40.30 -11.26 26.28
CA PRO A 23 -39.12 -11.71 27.00
C PRO A 23 -39.50 -12.44 28.30
N ASP A 24 -39.00 -13.66 28.44
CA ASP A 24 -39.10 -14.44 29.67
C ASP A 24 -38.23 -13.80 30.78
N ALA A 25 -38.78 -13.77 31.98
CA ALA A 25 -38.23 -13.08 33.13
C ALA A 25 -37.90 -14.08 34.25
N ARG A 26 -36.60 -14.15 34.60
CA ARG A 26 -36.03 -14.45 35.94
C ARG A 26 -36.26 -15.89 36.49
N PRO A 27 -35.58 -16.35 37.58
CA PRO A 27 -34.71 -15.66 38.58
C PRO A 27 -33.30 -16.29 38.77
N ALA A 28 -32.28 -15.52 39.17
CA ALA A 28 -31.70 -15.36 40.52
C ALA A 28 -31.20 -16.65 41.21
N GLU A 29 -29.88 -16.74 41.49
CA GLU A 29 -29.29 -17.14 42.79
C GLU A 29 -27.74 -17.02 42.68
N SER A 30 -27.13 -15.98 43.26
CA SER A 30 -26.39 -16.01 44.54
C SER A 30 -25.37 -17.15 44.70
N ALA A 31 -24.07 -16.80 44.56
CA ALA A 31 -23.02 -17.20 45.50
C ALA A 31 -21.71 -16.42 45.24
N ARG A 32 -21.47 -15.40 46.08
CA ARG A 32 -20.12 -15.02 46.55
C ARG A 32 -19.79 -15.92 47.76
N PRO A 33 -18.52 -16.26 48.08
CA PRO A 33 -17.56 -15.35 48.75
C PRO A 33 -16.13 -15.44 48.18
N SER A 34 -15.39 -14.33 48.06
CA SER A 34 -14.48 -13.74 49.08
C SER A 34 -13.38 -14.69 49.59
N SER A 35 -12.13 -14.46 49.17
CA SER A 35 -10.90 -14.52 50.00
C SER A 35 -9.73 -14.05 49.12
N VAL A 36 -9.12 -12.88 49.40
CA VAL A 36 -8.01 -12.67 50.34
C VAL A 36 -6.71 -13.30 49.83
N GLY A 37 -5.68 -12.48 49.63
CA GLY A 37 -4.31 -12.94 49.82
C GLY A 37 -3.25 -12.43 48.84
N ALA A 38 -2.55 -11.38 49.29
CA ALA A 38 -1.10 -11.22 49.17
C ALA A 38 -0.43 -11.01 47.79
N ALA A 39 0.07 -9.78 47.63
CA ALA A 39 1.27 -9.49 46.85
C ALA A 39 2.49 -10.29 47.37
N PRO A 40 3.50 -10.47 46.52
CA PRO A 40 4.83 -10.06 46.95
C PRO A 40 5.50 -9.12 45.95
N THR A 41 5.88 -7.96 46.47
CA THR A 41 7.25 -7.44 46.50
C THR A 41 8.10 -7.58 45.25
N ALA A 42 8.39 -6.41 44.67
CA ALA A 42 9.53 -6.13 43.82
C ALA A 42 10.86 -6.54 44.48
N ALA A 43 11.74 -7.16 43.71
CA ALA A 43 13.17 -7.16 43.99
C ALA A 43 13.91 -6.90 42.68
N ALA A 44 14.44 -5.68 42.58
CA ALA A 44 15.43 -5.29 41.62
C ALA A 44 16.74 -6.05 41.87
N ALA A 45 17.38 -6.53 40.81
CA ALA A 45 18.77 -6.96 40.84
C ALA A 45 19.42 -6.74 39.46
N THR A 46 20.03 -5.57 39.31
CA THR A 46 21.25 -5.36 38.53
C THR A 46 22.29 -4.86 39.55
N PRO A 47 23.52 -5.40 39.57
CA PRO A 47 24.54 -4.84 38.68
C PRO A 47 25.55 -5.87 38.16
N GLY A 48 26.17 -5.54 37.02
CA GLY A 48 27.29 -6.27 36.46
C GLY A 48 28.06 -5.37 35.50
N ALA A 49 28.76 -4.40 36.07
CA ALA A 49 29.78 -3.64 35.37
C ALA A 49 30.97 -4.54 35.06
N SER A 50 31.44 -4.54 33.81
CA SER A 50 32.83 -4.85 33.50
C SER A 50 33.31 -3.86 32.45
N ALA A 51 34.23 -3.01 32.90
CA ALA A 51 35.03 -2.11 32.10
C ALA A 51 36.42 -2.72 31.91
N ALA A 52 36.91 -2.70 30.68
CA ALA A 52 38.32 -2.70 30.27
C ALA A 52 38.28 -2.35 28.77
N GLU A 53 38.48 -1.11 28.33
CA GLU A 53 39.71 -0.30 28.31
C GLU A 53 40.78 -0.81 27.32
N VAL A 54 41.18 0.13 26.45
CA VAL A 54 42.41 0.29 25.63
C VAL A 54 42.82 -0.81 24.62
N ALA A 55 42.86 -0.44 23.32
CA ALA A 55 44.06 0.15 22.71
C ALA A 55 44.07 0.07 21.17
N SER A 56 44.47 1.19 20.56
CA SER A 56 45.32 1.31 19.37
C SER A 56 44.84 0.87 17.98
N ALA A 57 44.62 1.89 17.15
CA ALA A 57 44.87 1.86 15.71
C ALA A 57 46.34 1.50 15.39
N PRO A 58 46.63 1.05 14.16
CA PRO A 58 47.14 2.02 13.20
C PRO A 58 46.55 1.91 11.78
N ARG A 59 46.56 3.06 11.09
CA ARG A 59 46.53 3.22 9.62
C ARG A 59 47.73 2.49 8.99
N PRO A 60 47.59 2.11 7.71
CA PRO A 60 48.53 2.62 6.72
C PRO A 60 47.81 3.32 5.55
N GLU A 61 48.36 4.47 5.21
CA GLU A 61 48.30 5.10 3.90
C GLU A 61 49.24 4.37 2.95
N ASP A 62 48.82 4.15 1.69
CA ASP A 62 49.57 4.34 0.43
C ASP A 62 48.70 3.77 -0.71
N ALA A 63 48.06 4.60 -1.53
CA ALA A 63 48.59 5.10 -2.80
C ALA A 63 48.74 4.01 -3.87
N SER A 64 47.89 4.06 -4.91
CA SER A 64 48.32 4.10 -6.32
C SER A 64 47.12 3.99 -7.26
N ALA A 65 46.82 5.11 -7.94
CA ALA A 65 46.21 5.11 -9.27
C ALA A 65 47.22 4.56 -10.29
N PRO A 66 46.78 4.02 -11.43
CA PRO A 66 46.86 4.85 -12.64
C PRO A 66 45.72 4.64 -13.67
N GLU A 67 45.31 5.74 -14.29
CA GLU A 67 44.78 5.88 -15.66
C GLU A 67 45.84 6.64 -16.48
N PRO A 68 45.81 6.77 -17.82
CA PRO A 68 45.15 6.01 -18.89
C PRO A 68 46.18 5.54 -19.96
N PRO A 69 45.77 5.11 -21.16
CA PRO A 69 46.02 6.00 -22.31
C PRO A 69 44.89 6.09 -23.34
N GLN A 70 44.72 7.32 -23.86
CA GLN A 70 44.04 7.65 -25.10
C GLN A 70 45.03 7.62 -26.26
N ASP A 71 44.63 7.03 -27.39
CA ASP A 71 45.16 7.26 -28.76
C ASP A 71 44.04 6.75 -29.69
N GLY A 72 43.44 7.48 -30.63
CA GLY A 72 44.01 8.40 -31.60
C GLY A 72 43.87 7.75 -32.99
N GLY A 73 42.91 8.15 -33.83
CA GLY A 73 42.75 7.50 -35.14
C GLY A 73 41.58 7.98 -36.01
N ASP A 74 41.64 9.22 -36.50
CA ASP A 74 40.91 9.69 -37.67
C ASP A 74 41.45 9.08 -38.97
N ARG A 75 40.59 8.51 -39.85
CA ARG A 75 40.55 8.86 -41.29
C ARG A 75 39.43 8.16 -42.08
N ALA A 76 38.49 9.00 -42.54
CA ALA A 76 38.03 9.20 -43.92
C ALA A 76 37.66 8.02 -44.86
N ALA A 77 36.38 8.07 -45.25
CA ALA A 77 35.85 8.05 -46.63
C ALA A 77 35.94 6.78 -47.49
N ALA A 78 34.76 6.18 -47.73
CA ALA A 78 34.41 5.67 -49.05
C ALA A 78 32.89 5.87 -49.28
N GLU A 79 32.61 6.54 -50.39
CA GLU A 79 31.32 7.00 -50.89
C GLU A 79 30.65 5.89 -51.74
N ALA A 80 29.33 5.71 -51.52
CA ALA A 80 28.18 5.33 -52.39
C ALA A 80 28.39 4.69 -53.80
N PRO A 81 27.38 4.05 -54.45
CA PRO A 81 25.94 4.31 -54.31
C PRO A 81 24.92 3.16 -54.56
N ALA A 82 23.64 3.57 -54.43
CA ALA A 82 22.44 3.12 -55.12
C ALA A 82 21.68 1.89 -54.60
N ALA A 83 20.46 2.14 -54.09
CA ALA A 83 19.24 1.71 -54.77
C ALA A 83 18.01 2.48 -54.23
N ASP A 84 17.31 3.07 -55.18
CA ASP A 84 16.07 3.82 -55.09
C ASP A 84 14.89 2.89 -54.74
N ALA A 85 14.09 3.23 -53.72
CA ALA A 85 12.83 2.57 -53.42
C ALA A 85 11.80 3.57 -52.87
N PRO A 86 10.51 3.47 -53.26
CA PRO A 86 9.55 4.57 -53.22
C PRO A 86 8.97 4.86 -51.81
N PRO A 87 8.47 6.08 -51.56
CA PRO A 87 7.89 6.47 -50.28
C PRO A 87 6.47 5.88 -50.11
N GLY A 88 6.32 5.00 -49.11
CA GLY A 88 5.02 4.57 -48.60
C GLY A 88 4.40 5.64 -47.67
N PRO A 89 3.06 5.77 -47.64
CA PRO A 89 2.38 6.90 -47.01
C PRO A 89 2.52 6.91 -45.48
N GLY A 90 2.55 8.14 -44.96
CA GLY A 90 2.87 8.51 -43.59
C GLY A 90 2.14 7.73 -42.51
N ALA A 91 2.93 7.12 -41.62
CA ALA A 91 2.48 6.80 -40.28
C ALA A 91 2.44 8.09 -39.47
N GLU A 92 1.25 8.69 -39.37
CA GLU A 92 0.98 9.75 -38.41
C GLU A 92 1.29 9.22 -37.00
N PRO A 93 2.05 9.96 -36.15
CA PRO A 93 2.10 9.63 -34.75
C PRO A 93 0.71 9.94 -34.20
N THR A 94 -0.08 8.90 -33.91
CA THR A 94 -1.24 9.01 -33.03
C THR A 94 -0.74 9.51 -31.68
N ALA A 95 -0.71 10.83 -31.54
CA ALA A 95 -0.51 11.52 -30.29
C ALA A 95 -1.62 11.04 -29.35
N SER A 96 -1.19 10.38 -28.27
CA SER A 96 -2.03 9.94 -27.16
C SER A 96 -3.06 11.02 -26.82
N ALA A 97 -4.33 10.70 -27.07
CA ALA A 97 -5.47 11.46 -26.56
C ALA A 97 -5.58 11.43 -25.01
N ASP A 98 -4.62 10.81 -24.33
CA ASP A 98 -4.57 10.64 -22.87
C ASP A 98 -4.12 11.91 -22.12
N ALA A 99 -3.46 12.86 -22.80
CA ALA A 99 -2.96 14.07 -22.14
C ALA A 99 -4.05 15.11 -21.80
N SER A 100 -5.18 15.11 -22.51
CA SER A 100 -6.23 16.13 -22.34
C SER A 100 -7.29 15.75 -21.30
N ALA A 101 -7.36 14.48 -20.86
CA ALA A 101 -8.22 14.04 -19.77
C ALA A 101 -7.55 14.18 -18.38
N ALA A 102 -6.23 14.31 -18.36
CA ALA A 102 -5.40 14.32 -17.14
C ALA A 102 -5.63 15.54 -16.24
N THR A 103 -6.18 16.65 -16.75
CA THR A 103 -6.32 17.89 -15.98
C THR A 103 -7.68 18.03 -15.30
N SER A 104 -8.76 17.48 -15.87
CA SER A 104 -10.13 17.57 -15.32
C SER A 104 -10.46 16.42 -14.36
N ALA A 105 -9.77 15.28 -14.46
CA ALA A 105 -9.96 14.11 -13.59
C ALA A 105 -9.30 14.24 -12.21
N ARG A 106 -8.49 15.28 -11.96
CA ARG A 106 -7.68 15.40 -10.72
C ARG A 106 -8.49 15.86 -9.50
N ALA A 107 -9.59 16.58 -9.70
CA ALA A 107 -10.40 17.12 -8.61
C ALA A 107 -11.41 16.10 -8.03
N ASP A 108 -11.96 15.22 -8.88
CA ASP A 108 -12.98 14.24 -8.49
C ASP A 108 -12.43 12.81 -8.49
N ASN A 109 -11.53 12.51 -7.56
CA ASN A 109 -11.09 11.13 -7.26
C ASN A 109 -12.16 10.32 -6.50
N LYS A 110 -13.45 10.61 -6.73
CA LYS A 110 -14.60 10.02 -6.03
C LYS A 110 -15.15 8.78 -6.75
N ILE A 111 -14.25 8.01 -7.37
CA ILE A 111 -14.59 6.75 -8.02
C ILE A 111 -14.27 5.63 -7.02
N LEU A 112 -15.30 4.95 -6.52
CA LEU A 112 -15.11 3.76 -5.70
C LEU A 112 -14.66 2.60 -6.60
N PRO A 113 -13.43 2.09 -6.45
CA PRO A 113 -12.99 0.94 -7.24
C PRO A 113 -13.80 -0.30 -6.90
N ALA A 114 -13.87 -1.25 -7.83
CA ALA A 114 -14.43 -2.57 -7.55
C ALA A 114 -13.69 -3.23 -6.37
N LEU A 115 -14.43 -3.94 -5.51
CA LEU A 115 -13.83 -4.67 -4.38
C LEU A 115 -13.06 -5.91 -4.83
N GLU A 116 -13.42 -6.42 -6.02
CA GLU A 116 -12.81 -7.55 -6.69
C GLU A 116 -12.70 -7.21 -8.18
N SER A 117 -11.51 -7.39 -8.75
CA SER A 117 -11.25 -7.25 -10.18
C SER A 117 -10.00 -8.04 -10.55
N GLU A 118 -9.87 -8.45 -11.82
CA GLU A 118 -8.68 -9.18 -12.28
C GLU A 118 -7.40 -8.37 -12.06
N GLU A 119 -7.46 -7.06 -12.28
CA GLU A 119 -6.35 -6.15 -12.06
C GLU A 119 -5.92 -6.12 -10.57
N LEU A 120 -6.88 -6.02 -9.65
CA LEU A 120 -6.63 -6.05 -8.22
C LEU A 120 -6.02 -7.39 -7.81
N THR A 121 -6.56 -8.50 -8.33
CA THR A 121 -6.04 -9.84 -8.07
C THR A 121 -4.63 -10.02 -8.61
N ALA A 122 -4.31 -9.49 -9.78
CA ALA A 122 -2.96 -9.55 -10.36
C ALA A 122 -1.94 -8.77 -9.52
N ARG A 123 -2.30 -7.55 -9.10
CA ARG A 123 -1.46 -6.72 -8.20
C ARG A 123 -1.23 -7.38 -6.85
N ALA A 124 -2.28 -7.98 -6.27
CA ALA A 124 -2.17 -8.71 -5.02
C ALA A 124 -1.32 -9.98 -5.15
N ARG A 125 -1.42 -10.71 -6.27
CA ARG A 125 -0.54 -11.84 -6.58
C ARG A 125 0.93 -11.39 -6.68
N ALA A 126 1.19 -10.28 -7.35
CA ALA A 126 2.54 -9.72 -7.44
C ALA A 126 3.10 -9.32 -6.06
N LEU A 127 2.26 -8.80 -5.15
CA LEU A 127 2.62 -8.60 -3.74
C LEU A 127 2.95 -9.92 -3.03
N PHE A 128 2.15 -10.96 -3.23
CA PHE A 128 2.44 -12.27 -2.66
C PHE A 128 3.80 -12.79 -3.15
N ASP A 129 4.07 -12.71 -4.45
CA ASP A 129 5.33 -13.13 -5.04
C ASP A 129 6.51 -12.30 -4.52
N ALA A 130 6.34 -10.99 -4.37
CA ALA A 130 7.34 -10.11 -3.74
C ALA A 130 7.69 -10.54 -2.31
N ILE A 131 6.69 -10.97 -1.53
CA ILE A 131 6.89 -11.46 -0.17
C ILE A 131 7.56 -12.83 -0.18
N VAL A 132 7.09 -13.78 -0.99
CA VAL A 132 7.67 -15.14 -1.08
C VAL A 132 9.13 -15.09 -1.53
N LYS A 133 9.44 -14.32 -2.58
CA LYS A 133 10.78 -14.18 -3.14
C LYS A 133 11.66 -13.17 -2.41
N LYS A 134 11.09 -12.41 -1.46
CA LYS A 134 11.78 -11.30 -0.77
C LYS A 134 12.28 -10.22 -1.75
N GLU A 135 11.50 -9.97 -2.80
CA GLU A 135 11.78 -9.02 -3.89
C GLU A 135 10.69 -7.94 -3.98
N PRO A 136 10.82 -6.82 -3.22
CA PRO A 136 9.79 -5.78 -3.15
C PRO A 136 9.42 -5.15 -4.49
N ALA A 137 10.36 -5.10 -5.44
CA ALA A 137 10.17 -4.50 -6.76
C ALA A 137 9.05 -5.17 -7.57
N LEU A 138 8.77 -6.46 -7.34
CA LEU A 138 7.68 -7.17 -8.02
C LEU A 138 6.30 -6.58 -7.70
N ALA A 139 6.17 -5.94 -6.53
CA ALA A 139 4.92 -5.40 -6.03
C ALA A 139 4.82 -3.87 -6.18
N GLU A 140 5.81 -3.25 -6.83
CA GLU A 140 5.85 -1.79 -7.05
C GLU A 140 4.58 -1.26 -7.74
N PRO A 141 3.99 -1.95 -8.73
CA PRO A 141 2.75 -1.48 -9.33
C PRO A 141 1.61 -1.32 -8.32
N PHE A 142 1.54 -2.15 -7.26
CA PHE A 142 0.48 -2.09 -6.26
C PHE A 142 0.72 -1.03 -5.18
N TRP A 143 1.95 -0.56 -5.04
CA TRP A 143 2.29 0.56 -4.17
C TRP A 143 1.79 1.88 -4.76
N PHE A 144 1.36 2.81 -3.89
CA PHE A 144 0.82 4.09 -4.36
C PHE A 144 1.93 4.98 -4.96
N PRO A 145 1.82 5.38 -6.24
CA PRO A 145 2.93 6.04 -6.94
C PRO A 145 3.20 7.46 -6.42
N LYS A 146 4.46 7.89 -6.55
CA LYS A 146 4.95 9.19 -6.07
C LYS A 146 4.27 10.39 -6.75
N GLU A 147 4.06 10.28 -8.07
CA GLU A 147 3.52 11.33 -8.91
C GLU A 147 2.13 11.82 -8.46
N PRO A 148 1.12 10.96 -8.19
CA PRO A 148 -0.13 11.40 -7.59
C PRO A 148 -0.06 11.66 -6.07
N PHE A 149 0.93 11.15 -5.36
CA PHE A 149 1.09 11.43 -3.93
C PHE A 149 1.47 12.89 -3.63
N ILE A 150 2.38 13.46 -4.43
CA ILE A 150 2.84 14.84 -4.27
C ILE A 150 1.68 15.87 -4.23
N PRO A 151 0.75 15.89 -5.21
CA PRO A 151 -0.38 16.81 -5.18
C PRO A 151 -1.51 16.38 -4.24
N LEU A 152 -1.56 15.11 -3.84
CA LEU A 152 -2.55 14.61 -2.90
C LEU A 152 -2.30 15.17 -1.49
N LYS A 153 -1.04 15.24 -1.05
CA LYS A 153 -0.69 15.58 0.34
C LYS A 153 -0.55 17.09 0.56
N ASP A 154 -0.98 17.53 1.74
CA ASP A 154 -0.84 18.91 2.20
C ASP A 154 0.27 19.06 3.25
N VAL A 155 1.47 18.61 2.90
CA VAL A 155 2.65 18.65 3.76
C VAL A 155 3.76 19.47 3.11
N LYS A 156 4.71 19.96 3.92
CA LYS A 156 5.81 20.82 3.45
C LYS A 156 6.71 20.17 2.40
N ASP A 157 6.96 18.87 2.51
CA ASP A 157 7.78 18.09 1.57
C ASP A 157 7.15 16.71 1.33
N PRO A 158 6.16 16.63 0.42
CA PRO A 158 5.46 15.38 0.15
C PRO A 158 6.36 14.38 -0.58
N GLY A 159 7.39 14.85 -1.30
CA GLY A 159 8.35 13.98 -1.99
C GLY A 159 9.18 13.17 -1.01
N LYS A 160 9.81 13.84 -0.03
CA LYS A 160 10.57 13.17 1.04
C LYS A 160 9.68 12.29 1.91
N TYR A 161 8.45 12.74 2.17
CA TYR A 161 7.50 11.94 2.93
C TYR A 161 7.16 10.63 2.21
N TRP A 162 6.92 10.68 0.90
CA TRP A 162 6.71 9.49 0.10
C TRP A 162 7.93 8.54 0.14
N ASP A 163 9.15 9.07 0.00
CA ASP A 163 10.37 8.26 0.02
C ASP A 163 10.52 7.49 1.34
N ASN A 164 10.17 8.13 2.46
CA ASN A 164 10.19 7.48 3.77
C ASN A 164 9.13 6.37 3.89
N LEU A 165 7.91 6.60 3.35
CA LEU A 165 6.85 5.59 3.34
C LEU A 165 7.20 4.41 2.45
N HIS A 166 7.77 4.66 1.27
CA HIS A 166 8.22 3.61 0.37
C HIS A 166 9.37 2.78 0.96
N ALA A 167 10.33 3.44 1.61
CA ALA A 167 11.38 2.74 2.35
C ALA A 167 10.81 1.86 3.48
N ALA A 168 9.76 2.31 4.17
CA ALA A 168 9.05 1.50 5.16
C ALA A 168 8.35 0.29 4.50
N TYR A 169 7.65 0.50 3.39
CA TYR A 169 7.02 -0.55 2.60
C TYR A 169 8.01 -1.65 2.16
N VAL A 170 9.16 -1.26 1.62
CA VAL A 170 10.25 -2.19 1.25
C VAL A 170 10.71 -3.02 2.45
N ASN A 171 10.81 -2.41 3.63
CA ASN A 171 11.17 -3.11 4.86
C ASN A 171 10.05 -4.01 5.36
N ASP A 172 8.79 -3.63 5.19
CA ASP A 172 7.62 -4.43 5.57
C ASP A 172 7.50 -5.68 4.71
N VAL A 173 7.73 -5.60 3.40
CA VAL A 173 7.78 -6.80 2.52
C VAL A 173 8.83 -7.79 3.03
N LYS A 174 10.04 -7.30 3.32
CA LYS A 174 11.12 -8.14 3.89
C LYS A 174 10.75 -8.69 5.28
N SER A 175 10.03 -7.91 6.08
CA SER A 175 9.57 -8.32 7.41
C SER A 175 8.50 -9.40 7.33
N MET A 176 7.55 -9.27 6.40
CA MET A 176 6.53 -10.28 6.13
C MET A 176 7.13 -11.58 5.64
N HIS A 177 8.15 -11.53 4.77
CA HIS A 177 8.90 -12.71 4.36
C HIS A 177 9.49 -13.45 5.57
N ARG A 178 10.08 -12.72 6.53
CA ARG A 178 10.67 -13.30 7.75
C ARG A 178 9.66 -13.88 8.74
N LYS A 179 8.35 -13.67 8.57
CA LYS A 179 7.32 -14.27 9.43
C LYS A 179 7.30 -15.81 9.35
N ARG A 180 7.93 -16.38 8.32
CA ARG A 180 8.06 -17.82 8.13
C ARG A 180 9.52 -18.19 7.87
N LYS A 181 9.89 -19.41 8.25
CA LYS A 181 11.22 -19.99 7.98
C LYS A 181 11.37 -20.40 6.52
N SER A 182 10.29 -20.87 5.90
CA SER A 182 10.22 -21.26 4.49
C SER A 182 8.86 -20.84 3.89
N TRP A 183 8.88 -20.56 2.60
CA TRP A 183 7.71 -20.28 1.75
C TRP A 183 7.53 -21.36 0.67
N GLU A 184 8.26 -22.47 0.76
CA GLU A 184 8.06 -23.61 -0.12
C GLU A 184 6.62 -24.13 -0.04
N GLY A 185 6.04 -24.50 -1.18
CA GLY A 185 4.64 -24.92 -1.27
C GLY A 185 3.62 -23.78 -1.09
N ALA A 186 4.05 -22.52 -0.96
CA ALA A 186 3.14 -21.40 -0.78
C ALA A 186 2.45 -21.00 -2.10
N ARG A 187 1.12 -20.93 -2.07
CA ARG A 187 0.29 -20.60 -3.23
C ARG A 187 -0.68 -19.46 -2.92
N PHE A 188 -0.71 -18.46 -3.79
CA PHE A 188 -1.70 -17.38 -3.73
C PHE A 188 -3.11 -17.92 -4.00
N VAL A 189 -4.07 -17.54 -3.14
CA VAL A 189 -5.47 -17.94 -3.24
C VAL A 189 -6.37 -16.76 -3.64
N GLY A 190 -6.13 -15.57 -3.08
CA GLY A 190 -6.95 -14.41 -3.39
C GLY A 190 -6.65 -13.19 -2.53
N PHE A 191 -7.38 -12.11 -2.76
CA PHE A 191 -7.26 -10.88 -2.00
C PHE A 191 -8.62 -10.33 -1.62
N VAL A 192 -8.73 -9.77 -0.41
CA VAL A 192 -9.93 -9.10 0.08
C VAL A 192 -9.52 -7.69 0.54
N VAL A 193 -10.25 -6.67 0.08
CA VAL A 193 -9.99 -5.25 0.39
C VAL A 193 -10.04 -4.91 1.89
N GLY A 194 -10.63 -5.78 2.71
CA GLY A 194 -10.65 -5.69 4.17
C GLY A 194 -11.93 -5.04 4.69
N SER A 195 -11.80 -3.94 5.43
CA SER A 195 -12.92 -3.16 5.95
C SER A 195 -13.82 -2.61 4.83
N ARG A 196 -15.03 -2.17 5.20
CA ARG A 196 -15.90 -1.45 4.25
C ARG A 196 -15.22 -0.14 3.82
N PRO A 197 -15.05 0.13 2.50
CA PRO A 197 -14.45 1.37 2.05
C PRO A 197 -15.16 2.61 2.58
N LYS A 198 -14.39 3.55 3.10
CA LYS A 198 -14.87 4.83 3.61
C LYS A 198 -14.31 5.98 2.77
N TRP A 199 -15.18 6.90 2.37
CA TRP A 199 -14.77 8.14 1.72
C TRP A 199 -14.04 9.05 2.73
N VAL A 200 -12.88 9.54 2.31
CA VAL A 200 -12.07 10.53 3.01
C VAL A 200 -12.21 11.84 2.23
N PRO A 201 -12.87 12.86 2.79
CA PRO A 201 -12.99 14.14 2.10
C PRO A 201 -11.64 14.87 2.05
N PRO A 202 -11.45 15.80 1.09
CA PRO A 202 -10.36 16.78 1.15
C PRO A 202 -10.32 17.48 2.53
N GLY A 203 -9.12 17.77 3.03
CA GLY A 203 -8.87 18.37 4.35
C GLY A 203 -8.64 17.33 5.46
N ASP A 204 -9.20 16.14 5.35
CA ASP A 204 -8.92 15.04 6.28
C ASP A 204 -7.57 14.38 5.97
N GLU A 205 -6.89 13.89 7.01
CA GLU A 205 -5.60 13.20 6.90
C GLU A 205 -4.51 14.01 6.18
N VAL A 206 -4.62 15.35 6.25
CA VAL A 206 -3.68 16.30 5.65
C VAL A 206 -3.58 16.09 4.13
N ASN A 207 -4.74 15.94 3.47
CA ASN A 207 -4.85 15.75 2.02
C ASN A 207 -5.61 16.89 1.35
N LYS A 208 -5.22 17.23 0.13
CA LYS A 208 -5.89 18.19 -0.76
C LYS A 208 -6.99 17.54 -1.61
N ILE A 209 -6.93 16.23 -1.83
CA ILE A 209 -7.83 15.47 -2.70
C ILE A 209 -8.40 14.29 -1.90
N GLY A 210 -9.69 14.01 -2.06
CA GLY A 210 -10.35 12.90 -1.38
C GLY A 210 -10.06 11.54 -2.02
N TYR A 211 -10.28 10.47 -1.27
CA TYR A 211 -10.17 9.09 -1.74
C TYR A 211 -11.03 8.15 -0.90
N TYR A 212 -11.31 6.95 -1.41
CA TYR A 212 -11.78 5.86 -0.58
C TYR A 212 -10.61 5.18 0.12
N ARG A 213 -10.77 4.82 1.38
CA ARG A 213 -9.81 4.06 2.17
C ARG A 213 -10.44 2.77 2.69
N SER A 214 -9.64 1.71 2.74
CA SER A 214 -9.93 0.50 3.49
C SER A 214 -8.71 0.08 4.33
N PHE A 215 -8.99 -0.55 5.46
CA PHE A 215 -8.00 -1.14 6.35
C PHE A 215 -8.05 -2.67 6.34
N HIS A 216 -6.94 -3.28 6.74
CA HIS A 216 -6.80 -4.72 7.02
C HIS A 216 -7.25 -5.61 5.87
N GLY A 217 -6.78 -5.29 4.66
CA GLY A 217 -6.90 -6.16 3.50
C GLY A 217 -6.25 -7.52 3.78
N LYS A 218 -6.82 -8.59 3.24
CA LYS A 218 -6.34 -9.96 3.48
C LYS A 218 -5.79 -10.55 2.20
N LEU A 219 -4.48 -10.74 2.19
CA LEU A 219 -3.79 -11.52 1.17
C LEU A 219 -3.86 -13.00 1.57
N LYS A 220 -4.77 -13.73 0.93
CA LYS A 220 -5.05 -15.14 1.23
C LYS A 220 -4.10 -16.03 0.43
N TYR A 221 -3.49 -16.97 1.13
CA TYR A 221 -2.62 -17.97 0.55
C TYR A 221 -2.80 -19.30 1.27
N GLU A 222 -2.23 -20.34 0.73
CA GLU A 222 -2.12 -21.64 1.39
C GLU A 222 -0.68 -22.13 1.34
N ILE A 223 -0.30 -22.96 2.31
CA ILE A 223 0.95 -23.71 2.34
C ILE A 223 0.59 -25.12 2.73
N ASP A 224 0.98 -26.11 1.92
CA ASP A 224 0.66 -27.52 2.16
C ASP A 224 -0.85 -27.76 2.38
N GLY A 225 -1.69 -27.08 1.60
CA GLY A 225 -3.16 -27.14 1.70
C GLY A 225 -3.76 -26.44 2.94
N LYS A 226 -2.95 -25.83 3.80
CA LYS A 226 -3.44 -25.10 4.99
C LYS A 226 -3.65 -23.62 4.65
N PRO A 227 -4.87 -23.08 4.81
CA PRO A 227 -5.14 -21.68 4.53
C PRO A 227 -4.44 -20.78 5.55
N ALA A 228 -3.91 -19.66 5.07
CA ALA A 228 -3.30 -18.62 5.86
C ALA A 228 -3.54 -17.24 5.21
N SER A 229 -3.25 -16.17 5.95
CA SER A 229 -3.39 -14.81 5.44
C SER A 229 -2.28 -13.89 5.92
N LEU A 230 -1.89 -12.95 5.06
CA LEU A 230 -1.11 -11.78 5.44
C LEU A 230 -2.04 -10.56 5.48
N ASP A 231 -1.81 -9.67 6.45
CA ASP A 231 -2.53 -8.41 6.58
C ASP A 231 -1.89 -7.34 5.68
N VAL A 232 -2.72 -6.57 4.99
CA VAL A 232 -2.34 -5.34 4.27
C VAL A 232 -3.01 -4.20 5.00
N HIS A 233 -2.21 -3.41 5.73
CA HIS A 233 -2.74 -2.50 6.74
C HIS A 233 -3.67 -1.42 6.17
N THR A 234 -3.24 -0.69 5.13
CA THR A 234 -4.03 0.39 4.51
C THR A 234 -3.93 0.35 3.00
N ILE A 235 -5.10 0.41 2.34
CA ILE A 235 -5.22 0.68 0.91
C ILE A 235 -6.11 1.90 0.66
N ILE A 236 -5.80 2.65 -0.40
CA ILE A 236 -6.56 3.83 -0.83
C ILE A 236 -6.92 3.73 -2.31
N SER A 237 -7.96 4.47 -2.72
CA SER A 237 -8.34 4.58 -4.12
C SER A 237 -7.66 5.76 -4.81
N TRP A 238 -7.25 5.55 -6.05
CA TRP A 238 -6.86 6.61 -6.95
C TRP A 238 -7.30 6.28 -8.38
N GLN A 239 -8.06 7.18 -8.99
CA GLN A 239 -8.60 7.04 -10.35
C GLN A 239 -9.24 5.67 -10.60
N GLY A 240 -10.09 5.22 -9.67
CA GLY A 240 -10.81 3.95 -9.79
C GLY A 240 -9.97 2.69 -9.55
N ARG A 241 -8.77 2.81 -8.96
CA ARG A 241 -7.88 1.67 -8.66
C ARG A 241 -7.46 1.68 -7.19
N TRP A 242 -7.20 0.49 -6.63
CA TRP A 242 -6.67 0.35 -5.26
C TRP A 242 -5.15 0.35 -5.24
N TYR A 243 -4.58 1.03 -4.24
CA TYR A 243 -3.14 1.09 -3.99
C TYR A 243 -2.84 0.94 -2.50
N ILE A 244 -1.69 0.34 -2.20
CA ILE A 244 -1.18 0.23 -0.84
C ILE A 244 -0.46 1.52 -0.45
N THR A 245 -0.72 2.00 0.76
CA THR A 245 0.05 3.09 1.39
C THR A 245 0.74 2.64 2.68
N HIS A 246 0.24 1.58 3.31
CA HIS A 246 0.86 0.97 4.49
C HIS A 246 0.68 -0.54 4.42
N LEU A 247 1.79 -1.27 4.45
CA LEU A 247 1.78 -2.73 4.46
C LEU A 247 1.84 -3.27 5.90
N GLY A 248 2.73 -2.73 6.74
CA GLY A 248 2.75 -2.95 8.18
C GLY A 248 2.04 -1.87 8.99
N ASP A 249 1.97 -2.06 10.30
CA ASP A 249 1.39 -1.09 11.23
C ASP A 249 2.16 0.23 11.23
N PHE A 250 1.45 1.31 11.58
CA PHE A 250 2.05 2.62 11.80
C PHE A 250 3.03 2.58 12.98
N LYS A 251 4.33 2.42 12.69
CA LYS A 251 5.36 2.65 13.69
C LYS A 251 5.53 4.15 13.86
N LYS A 252 5.01 4.69 14.97
CA LYS A 252 5.45 6.00 15.45
C LYS A 252 6.96 5.92 15.69
N ARG A 253 7.73 6.67 14.90
CA ARG A 253 9.14 6.92 15.17
C ARG A 253 9.26 8.10 16.11
#